data_AF-A0A931LAJ8-F1
#
_entry.id   AF-A0A931LAJ8-F1
#
_cell.length_a   1.000
_cell.length_b   1.000
_cell.length_c   1.000
_cell.angle_alpha   90.00
_cell.angle_beta   90.00
_cell.angle_gamma   90.00
#
_symmetry.space_group_name_H-M   'P 1'
#
loop_
_entity.id
_entity.type
_entity.pdbx_description
1 polymer ?
#
loop_
_entity_poly.entity_id
_entity_poly.type
_entity_poly.pdbx_seq_one_letter_code
_entity_poly.pdbx_strand_id
1 'polypeptide(L)'
;MPFLPSARHHAARRRIALKRLMRGAAIAVALTVVYLGFLAAQNHEARLYFEKLRQDDPARYLDDVRKREGFASYLDKLRLLEGYEHFQTKAPAFLLGRWTLRKQPERITPGYVFPDCANPIAFQDGQVDIGSGDKRQEITTLYSISGHDIWLSTVGYGLVKVGIVAYAAGIDHLELVPPGQGTRAYAYLCGN
;
A
#
# COMPACT_ATOMS: atom_id res chain seq x y z
N MET A 1 5.99 74.18 32.93
CA MET A 1 4.80 73.68 32.23
C MET A 1 5.22 72.52 31.35
N PRO A 2 4.83 71.26 31.63
CA PRO A 2 5.21 70.13 30.78
C PRO A 2 4.30 70.07 29.55
N PHE A 3 4.90 70.08 28.36
CA PHE A 3 4.21 69.81 27.10
C PHE A 3 3.76 68.34 27.10
N LEU A 4 2.47 68.09 27.27
CA LEU A 4 1.88 66.76 27.02
C LEU A 4 1.92 66.49 25.51
N PRO A 5 2.72 65.52 25.02
CA PRO A 5 2.68 65.15 23.62
C PRO A 5 1.31 64.56 23.29
N SER A 6 0.66 65.21 22.32
CA SER A 6 -0.68 64.93 21.81
C SER A 6 -0.95 63.43 21.57
N ALA A 7 -1.88 62.87 22.35
CA ALA A 7 -2.42 61.51 22.20
C ALA A 7 -2.93 61.18 20.77
N ARG A 8 -3.14 62.20 19.93
CA ARG A 8 -3.57 62.04 18.53
C ARG A 8 -2.50 61.40 17.65
N HIS A 9 -1.20 61.57 17.94
CA HIS A 9 -0.13 60.97 17.13
C HIS A 9 0.01 59.45 17.33
N HIS A 10 -0.26 58.93 18.53
CA HIS A 10 -0.22 57.49 18.82
C HIS A 10 -1.40 56.75 18.17
N ALA A 11 -2.59 57.36 18.13
CA ALA A 11 -3.78 56.79 17.49
C ALA A 11 -3.63 56.69 15.96
N ALA A 12 -3.05 57.70 15.31
CA ALA A 12 -2.80 57.71 13.87
C ALA A 12 -1.78 56.64 13.44
N ARG A 13 -0.69 56.48 14.19
CA ARG A 13 0.32 55.43 13.93
C ARG A 13 -0.25 54.02 14.11
N ARG A 14 -1.07 53.79 15.14
CA ARG A 14 -1.79 52.51 15.35
C ARG A 14 -2.74 52.19 14.19
N ARG A 15 -3.50 53.16 13.67
CA ARG A 15 -4.39 52.93 12.52
C ARG A 15 -3.63 52.56 11.24
N ILE A 16 -2.46 53.16 10.99
CA ILE A 16 -1.62 52.84 9.83
C ILE A 16 -1.03 51.43 9.96
N ALA A 17 -0.54 51.07 11.16
CA ALA A 17 -0.03 49.73 11.44
C ALA A 17 -1.13 48.65 11.29
N LEU A 18 -2.33 48.90 11.82
CA LEU A 18 -3.47 47.99 11.67
C LEU A 18 -3.88 47.82 10.21
N LYS A 19 -3.93 48.91 9.43
CA LYS A 19 -4.23 48.85 7.99
C LYS A 19 -3.18 48.06 7.20
N ARG A 20 -1.89 48.16 7.56
CA ARG A 20 -0.81 47.37 6.95
C ARG A 20 -0.92 45.89 7.31
N LEU A 21 -1.20 45.56 8.57
CA LEU A 21 -1.47 44.20 9.02
C LEU A 21 -2.70 43.59 8.31
N MET A 22 -3.81 44.32 8.24
CA MET A 22 -5.03 43.89 7.53
C MET A 22 -4.79 43.66 6.04
N ARG A 23 -4.01 44.53 5.38
CA ARG A 23 -3.61 44.35 3.98
C ARG A 23 -2.71 43.13 3.79
N GLY A 24 -1.73 42.94 4.68
CA GLY A 24 -0.87 41.76 4.66
C GLY A 24 -1.66 40.47 4.87
N ALA A 25 -2.60 40.46 5.81
CA ALA A 25 -3.50 39.34 6.06
C ALA A 25 -4.42 39.07 4.86
N ALA A 26 -4.98 40.11 4.23
CA ALA A 26 -5.82 39.95 3.04
C ALA A 26 -5.02 39.36 1.85
N ILE A 27 -3.77 39.79 1.65
CA ILE A 27 -2.88 39.23 0.62
C ILE A 27 -2.55 37.77 0.95
N ALA A 28 -2.21 37.46 2.19
CA ALA A 28 -1.91 36.09 2.61
C ALA A 28 -3.12 35.17 2.39
N VAL A 29 -4.32 35.58 2.80
CA VAL A 29 -5.56 34.83 2.57
C VAL A 29 -5.82 34.65 1.08
N ALA A 30 -5.66 35.70 0.27
CA ALA A 30 -5.83 35.59 -1.19
C ALA A 30 -4.86 34.56 -1.80
N LEU A 31 -3.59 34.59 -1.41
CA LEU A 31 -2.59 33.61 -1.87
C LEU A 31 -2.93 32.19 -1.42
N THR A 32 -3.39 32.02 -0.18
CA THR A 32 -3.83 30.70 0.32
C THR A 32 -5.03 30.18 -0.49
N VAL A 33 -6.03 31.02 -0.76
CA VAL A 33 -7.20 30.62 -1.57
C VAL A 33 -6.79 30.22 -2.99
N VAL A 34 -5.91 31.00 -3.63
CA VAL A 34 -5.39 30.67 -4.97
C VAL A 34 -4.62 29.35 -4.95
N TYR A 35 -3.75 29.14 -3.96
CA TYR A 35 -2.99 27.91 -3.81
C TYR A 35 -3.88 26.68 -3.57
N LEU A 36 -4.88 26.80 -2.69
CA LEU A 36 -5.85 25.73 -2.44
C LEU A 36 -6.69 25.43 -3.68
N GLY A 37 -7.10 26.47 -4.44
CA GLY A 37 -7.79 26.30 -5.72
C GLY A 37 -6.95 25.54 -6.75
N PHE A 38 -5.67 25.87 -6.84
CA PHE A 38 -4.73 25.16 -7.71
C PHE A 38 -4.55 23.70 -7.30
N LEU A 39 -4.39 23.41 -6.00
CA LEU A 39 -4.32 22.04 -5.49
C LEU A 39 -5.59 21.24 -5.77
N ALA A 40 -6.76 21.86 -5.61
CA ALA A 40 -8.04 21.23 -5.89
C ALA A 40 -8.18 20.87 -7.39
N ALA A 41 -7.75 21.77 -8.28
CA ALA A 41 -7.73 21.52 -9.73
C ALA A 41 -6.81 20.35 -10.10
N GLN A 42 -5.58 20.33 -9.57
CA GLN A 42 -4.65 19.21 -9.81
C GLN A 42 -5.19 17.88 -9.26
N ASN A 43 -5.81 17.89 -8.08
CA ASN A 43 -6.45 16.70 -7.53
C ASN A 43 -7.60 16.20 -8.41
N HIS A 44 -8.35 17.10 -9.04
CA HIS A 44 -9.42 16.72 -9.95
C HIS A 44 -8.87 16.07 -11.23
N GLU A 45 -7.84 16.67 -11.84
CA GLU A 45 -7.18 16.09 -13.02
C GLU A 45 -6.55 14.72 -12.72
N ALA A 46 -5.90 14.58 -11.56
CA ALA A 46 -5.33 13.31 -11.13
C ALA A 46 -6.42 12.23 -10.96
N ARG A 47 -7.58 12.58 -10.40
CA ARG A 47 -8.72 11.66 -10.26
C ARG A 47 -9.23 11.20 -11.63
N LEU A 48 -9.45 12.14 -12.55
CA LEU A 48 -9.89 11.80 -13.91
C LEU A 48 -8.87 10.94 -14.64
N TYR A 49 -7.57 11.22 -14.47
CA TYR A 49 -6.50 10.39 -15.00
C TYR A 49 -6.57 8.97 -14.47
N PHE A 50 -6.68 8.78 -13.15
CA PHE A 50 -6.75 7.45 -12.54
C PHE A 50 -8.05 6.70 -12.87
N GLU A 51 -9.19 7.40 -12.95
CA GLU A 51 -10.47 6.80 -13.38
C GLU A 51 -10.39 6.27 -14.81
N LYS A 52 -9.81 7.08 -15.71
CA LYS A 52 -9.59 6.66 -17.10
C LYS A 52 -8.59 5.51 -17.19
N LEU A 53 -7.46 5.62 -16.48
CA LEU A 53 -6.42 4.58 -16.48
C LEU A 53 -6.96 3.25 -15.95
N ARG A 54 -7.83 3.28 -14.93
CA ARG A 54 -8.50 2.09 -14.38
C ARG A 54 -9.33 1.35 -15.44
N GLN A 55 -9.89 2.04 -16.42
CA GLN A 55 -10.70 1.46 -17.49
C GLN A 55 -9.85 1.05 -18.69
N ASP A 56 -8.91 1.90 -19.10
CA ASP A 56 -8.11 1.72 -20.32
C ASP A 56 -6.95 0.74 -20.11
N ASP A 57 -6.27 0.80 -18.97
CA ASP A 57 -5.10 -0.02 -18.62
C ASP A 57 -5.06 -0.32 -17.10
N PRO A 58 -5.86 -1.30 -16.63
CA PRO A 58 -5.95 -1.65 -15.21
C PRO A 58 -4.61 -2.10 -14.61
N ALA A 59 -3.73 -2.71 -15.41
CA ALA A 59 -2.42 -3.17 -14.95
C ALA A 59 -1.52 -1.98 -14.61
N ARG A 60 -1.47 -0.98 -15.49
CA ARG A 60 -0.72 0.25 -15.23
C ARG A 60 -1.32 1.05 -14.08
N TYR A 61 -2.64 1.11 -13.95
CA TYR A 61 -3.32 1.71 -12.80
C TYR A 61 -2.83 1.10 -11.48
N LEU A 62 -2.83 -0.23 -11.40
CA LEU A 62 -2.41 -0.95 -10.21
C LEU A 62 -0.92 -0.75 -9.88
N ASP A 63 -0.06 -0.71 -10.90
CA ASP A 63 1.38 -0.42 -10.73
C ASP A 63 1.61 1.01 -10.19
N ASP A 64 0.88 2.00 -10.71
CA ASP A 64 0.96 3.38 -10.23
C ASP A 64 0.45 3.52 -8.78
N VAL A 65 -0.66 2.87 -8.44
CA VAL A 65 -1.16 2.81 -7.05
C VAL A 65 -0.11 2.18 -6.14
N ARG A 66 0.46 1.05 -6.53
CA ARG A 66 1.49 0.34 -5.77
C ARG A 66 2.73 1.21 -5.51
N LYS A 67 3.16 1.99 -6.50
CA LYS A 67 4.34 2.87 -6.41
C LYS A 67 4.08 4.14 -5.61
N ARG A 68 2.91 4.75 -5.74
CA ARG A 68 2.60 6.07 -5.16
C ARG A 68 1.93 5.98 -3.79
N GLU A 69 1.01 5.05 -3.63
CA GLU A 69 0.19 4.90 -2.42
C GLU A 69 0.66 3.73 -1.54
N GLY A 70 1.48 2.85 -2.09
CA GLY A 70 2.08 1.72 -1.39
C GLY A 70 1.27 0.42 -1.52
N PHE A 71 1.84 -0.65 -0.96
CA PHE A 71 1.33 -2.00 -1.16
C PHE A 71 -0.06 -2.25 -0.54
N ALA A 72 -0.38 -1.60 0.59
CA ALA A 72 -1.68 -1.73 1.24
C ALA A 72 -2.83 -1.20 0.35
N SER A 73 -2.67 0.01 -0.21
CA SER A 73 -3.64 0.56 -1.16
C SER A 73 -3.75 -0.30 -2.42
N TYR A 74 -2.62 -0.82 -2.91
CA TYR A 74 -2.61 -1.74 -4.05
C TYR A 74 -3.47 -2.99 -3.81
N LEU A 75 -3.38 -3.61 -2.62
CA LEU A 75 -4.21 -4.79 -2.29
C LEU A 75 -5.70 -4.47 -2.29
N ASP A 76 -6.11 -3.34 -1.72
CA ASP A 76 -7.52 -2.93 -1.72
C ASP A 76 -8.04 -2.73 -3.16
N LYS A 77 -7.26 -2.06 -4.01
CA LYS A 77 -7.63 -1.84 -5.41
C LYS A 77 -7.62 -3.11 -6.23
N LEU A 78 -6.60 -3.97 -6.06
CA LEU A 78 -6.49 -5.25 -6.73
C LEU A 78 -7.69 -6.14 -6.39
N ARG A 79 -8.07 -6.19 -5.10
CA ARG A 79 -9.20 -6.99 -4.62
C ARG A 79 -10.50 -6.62 -5.34
N LEU A 80 -10.78 -5.34 -5.46
CA LEU A 80 -11.98 -4.83 -6.13
C LEU A 80 -11.92 -4.97 -7.65
N LEU A 81 -10.74 -4.82 -8.25
CA LEU A 81 -10.57 -4.85 -9.70
C LEU A 81 -10.56 -6.26 -10.29
N GLU A 82 -9.89 -7.20 -9.62
CA GLU A 82 -9.72 -8.57 -10.08
C GLU A 82 -10.66 -9.57 -9.38
N GLY A 83 -11.61 -9.09 -8.56
CA GLY A 83 -12.66 -9.92 -7.98
C GLY A 83 -12.25 -10.78 -6.78
N TYR A 84 -11.09 -10.52 -6.14
CA TYR A 84 -10.64 -11.25 -4.95
C TYR A 84 -11.47 -10.97 -3.69
N GLU A 85 -12.60 -10.26 -3.79
CA GLU A 85 -13.62 -10.23 -2.72
C GLU A 85 -14.22 -11.61 -2.46
N HIS A 86 -14.14 -12.48 -3.46
CA HIS A 86 -14.59 -13.86 -3.39
C HIS A 86 -13.41 -14.82 -3.62
N PHE A 87 -13.58 -16.05 -3.14
CA PHE A 87 -12.60 -17.10 -3.39
C PHE A 87 -12.58 -17.46 -4.88
N GLN A 88 -11.39 -17.42 -5.48
CA GLN A 88 -11.17 -17.78 -6.88
C GLN A 88 -9.90 -18.60 -7.07
N THR A 89 -9.79 -19.30 -8.19
CA THR A 89 -8.64 -20.17 -8.50
C THR A 89 -7.39 -19.36 -8.84
N LYS A 90 -7.54 -18.25 -9.55
CA LYS A 90 -6.41 -17.41 -9.97
C LYS A 90 -5.70 -16.85 -8.74
N ALA A 91 -4.38 -17.03 -8.65
CA ALA A 91 -3.57 -16.45 -7.59
C ALA A 91 -3.21 -14.98 -7.94
N PRO A 92 -3.10 -14.08 -6.95
CA PRO A 92 -2.58 -12.75 -7.18
C PRO A 92 -1.19 -12.81 -7.81
N ALA A 93 -0.95 -12.04 -8.87
CA ALA A 93 0.30 -12.14 -9.65
C ALA A 93 1.57 -11.93 -8.82
N PHE A 94 1.50 -11.13 -7.75
CA PHE A 94 2.62 -10.89 -6.84
C PHE A 94 2.93 -12.07 -5.90
N LEU A 95 1.98 -12.99 -5.73
CA LEU A 95 2.10 -14.16 -4.85
C LEU A 95 2.70 -15.36 -5.58
N LEU A 96 2.50 -15.41 -6.90
CA LEU A 96 2.99 -16.49 -7.77
C LEU A 96 4.50 -16.73 -7.60
N GLY A 97 4.88 -18.00 -7.65
CA GLY A 97 6.28 -18.44 -7.58
C GLY A 97 6.61 -19.17 -6.28
N ARG A 98 7.90 -19.37 -6.05
CA ARG A 98 8.46 -20.17 -4.95
C ARG A 98 9.00 -19.27 -3.84
N TRP A 99 8.60 -19.60 -2.62
CA TRP A 99 8.99 -18.89 -1.41
C TRP A 99 9.66 -19.86 -0.42
N THR A 100 10.87 -19.53 0.02
CA THR A 100 11.62 -20.31 1.01
C THR A 100 11.07 -20.05 2.41
N LEU A 101 10.81 -21.09 3.19
CA LEU A 101 10.22 -20.97 4.52
C LEU A 101 11.32 -20.91 5.59
N ARG A 102 11.29 -19.85 6.41
CA ARG A 102 12.16 -19.66 7.58
C ARG A 102 11.36 -19.72 8.88
N LYS A 103 12.02 -20.17 9.95
CA LYS A 103 11.42 -20.24 11.30
C LYS A 103 11.46 -18.90 12.05
N GLN A 104 12.35 -18.01 11.65
CA GLN A 104 12.54 -16.69 12.25
C GLN A 104 12.59 -15.64 11.13
N PRO A 105 12.18 -14.40 11.41
CA PRO A 105 12.26 -13.33 10.43
C PRO A 105 13.73 -12.95 10.19
N GLU A 106 14.12 -12.86 8.93
CA GLU A 106 15.41 -12.37 8.47
C GLU A 106 15.29 -10.94 7.97
N ARG A 107 16.33 -10.13 8.22
CA ARG A 107 16.40 -8.75 7.71
C ARG A 107 17.01 -8.77 6.33
N ILE A 108 16.19 -8.53 5.32
CA ILE A 108 16.61 -8.49 3.92
C ILE A 108 16.52 -7.07 3.35
N THR A 109 17.19 -6.85 2.23
CA THR A 109 16.99 -5.64 1.43
C THR A 109 15.72 -5.79 0.59
N PRO A 110 14.99 -4.70 0.29
CA PRO A 110 13.81 -4.76 -0.56
C PRO A 110 14.11 -5.42 -1.91
N GLY A 111 13.27 -6.39 -2.31
CA GLY A 111 13.43 -7.13 -3.56
C GLY A 111 14.52 -8.20 -3.56
N TYR A 112 15.11 -8.51 -2.40
CA TYR A 112 16.06 -9.62 -2.28
C TYR A 112 15.38 -10.96 -2.62
N VAL A 113 16.03 -11.74 -3.48
CA VAL A 113 15.62 -13.10 -3.83
C VAL A 113 16.64 -14.06 -3.25
N PHE A 114 16.19 -15.01 -2.43
CA PHE A 114 17.08 -16.02 -1.86
C PHE A 114 17.58 -16.96 -2.96
N PRO A 115 18.90 -17.26 -3.00
CA PRO A 115 19.45 -18.18 -3.99
C PRO A 115 19.02 -19.64 -3.72
N ASP A 116 18.78 -19.99 -2.46
CA ASP A 116 18.41 -21.34 -2.04
C ASP A 116 16.95 -21.41 -1.59
N CYS A 117 16.13 -22.21 -2.29
CA CYS A 117 14.76 -22.54 -1.90
C CYS A 117 14.68 -23.74 -0.96
N ALA A 118 15.08 -23.58 0.30
CA ALA A 118 14.93 -24.61 1.32
C ALA A 118 13.48 -24.69 1.83
N ASN A 119 12.90 -25.90 1.82
CA ASN A 119 11.52 -26.15 2.26
C ASN A 119 10.50 -25.15 1.65
N PRO A 120 10.37 -25.11 0.32
CA PRO A 120 9.59 -24.07 -0.32
C PRO A 120 8.09 -24.25 -0.12
N ILE A 121 7.37 -23.14 -0.15
CA ILE A 121 5.97 -23.07 -0.51
C ILE A 121 5.87 -22.41 -1.89
N ALA A 122 5.13 -22.99 -2.83
CA ALA A 122 4.91 -22.40 -4.14
C ALA A 122 3.43 -22.11 -4.35
N PHE A 123 3.11 -20.87 -4.72
CA PHE A 123 1.74 -20.45 -5.01
C PHE A 123 1.51 -20.44 -6.52
N GLN A 124 0.43 -21.07 -6.95
CA GLN A 124 0.02 -21.23 -8.34
C GLN A 124 -1.49 -21.10 -8.46
N ASP A 125 -1.98 -20.93 -9.68
CA ASP A 125 -3.43 -20.89 -9.94
C ASP A 125 -4.07 -22.22 -9.52
N GLY A 126 -5.01 -22.14 -8.57
CA GLY A 126 -5.79 -23.26 -8.07
C GLY A 126 -5.04 -24.18 -7.09
N GLN A 127 -3.77 -23.93 -6.79
CA GLN A 127 -2.97 -24.83 -5.96
C GLN A 127 -1.81 -24.18 -5.20
N VAL A 128 -1.43 -24.81 -4.10
CA VAL A 128 -0.23 -24.51 -3.33
C VAL A 128 0.58 -25.78 -3.19
N ASP A 129 1.86 -25.72 -3.53
CA ASP A 129 2.81 -26.79 -3.28
C ASP A 129 3.61 -26.52 -2.02
N ILE A 130 3.78 -27.53 -1.16
CA ILE A 130 4.60 -27.44 0.04
C ILE A 130 5.65 -28.54 0.02
N GLY A 131 6.89 -28.19 0.35
CA GLY A 131 8.01 -29.12 0.41
C GLY A 131 8.75 -29.27 -0.91
N SER A 132 9.66 -30.25 -0.97
CA SER A 132 10.57 -30.45 -2.10
C SER A 132 10.81 -31.94 -2.38
N GLY A 133 11.01 -32.30 -3.65
CA GLY A 133 11.29 -33.69 -4.05
C GLY A 133 10.14 -34.61 -3.67
N ASP A 134 10.46 -35.79 -3.14
CA ASP A 134 9.49 -36.82 -2.76
C ASP A 134 8.56 -36.43 -1.60
N LYS A 135 8.85 -35.31 -0.91
CA LYS A 135 8.02 -34.74 0.16
C LYS A 135 7.15 -33.58 -0.32
N ARG A 136 7.08 -33.33 -1.63
CA ARG A 136 6.20 -32.30 -2.21
C ARG A 136 4.75 -32.74 -2.06
N GLN A 137 3.94 -31.87 -1.49
CA GLN A 137 2.50 -32.03 -1.41
C GLN A 137 1.82 -30.94 -2.20
N GLU A 138 0.95 -31.34 -3.13
CA GLU A 138 0.08 -30.44 -3.90
C GLU A 138 -1.26 -30.30 -3.18
N ILE A 139 -1.69 -29.06 -2.96
CA ILE A 139 -2.91 -28.74 -2.19
C ILE A 139 -3.78 -27.82 -3.03
N THR A 140 -4.95 -28.31 -3.44
CA THR A 140 -5.95 -27.49 -4.13
C THR A 140 -6.36 -26.31 -3.25
N THR A 141 -6.24 -25.11 -3.81
CA THR A 141 -6.35 -23.85 -3.07
C THR A 141 -7.13 -22.80 -3.85
N LEU A 142 -8.02 -22.08 -3.16
CA LEU A 142 -8.66 -20.87 -3.66
C LEU A 142 -8.14 -19.65 -2.91
N TYR A 143 -8.09 -18.51 -3.58
CA TYR A 143 -7.52 -17.25 -3.09
C TYR A 143 -8.61 -16.19 -2.93
N SER A 144 -8.57 -15.46 -1.82
CA SER A 144 -9.29 -14.19 -1.65
C SER A 144 -8.42 -13.19 -0.90
N ILE A 145 -8.77 -11.91 -0.99
CA ILE A 145 -8.08 -10.82 -0.29
C ILE A 145 -9.08 -10.16 0.63
N SER A 146 -8.71 -9.94 1.90
CA SER A 146 -9.54 -9.21 2.86
C SER A 146 -8.67 -8.34 3.74
N GLY A 147 -8.93 -7.03 3.72
CA GLY A 147 -8.03 -6.05 4.33
C GLY A 147 -6.64 -6.12 3.70
N HIS A 148 -5.62 -6.38 4.52
CA HIS A 148 -4.21 -6.46 4.10
C HIS A 148 -3.69 -7.91 4.05
N ASP A 149 -4.59 -8.88 4.13
CA ASP A 149 -4.25 -10.29 4.22
C ASP A 149 -4.81 -11.06 3.01
N ILE A 150 -4.08 -12.08 2.58
CA ILE A 150 -4.61 -13.10 1.66
C ILE A 150 -5.18 -14.23 2.49
N TRP A 151 -6.35 -14.70 2.10
CA TRP A 151 -6.99 -15.89 2.65
C TRP A 151 -6.95 -16.99 1.61
N LEU A 152 -6.43 -18.14 2.03
CA LEU A 152 -6.37 -19.36 1.24
C LEU A 152 -7.43 -20.32 1.76
N SER A 153 -8.32 -20.79 0.88
CA SER A 153 -9.19 -21.93 1.18
C SER A 153 -8.54 -23.18 0.62
N THR A 154 -8.01 -24.01 1.52
CA THR A 154 -7.19 -25.18 1.19
C THR A 154 -7.96 -26.47 1.49
N VAL A 155 -8.04 -27.36 0.50
CA VAL A 155 -8.72 -28.65 0.68
C VAL A 155 -7.97 -29.50 1.71
N GLY A 156 -8.66 -29.93 2.76
CA GLY A 156 -8.08 -30.73 3.85
C GLY A 156 -7.41 -29.94 4.98
N TYR A 157 -7.15 -28.64 4.80
CA TYR A 157 -6.46 -27.79 5.80
C TYR A 157 -7.26 -26.55 6.20
N GLY A 158 -8.37 -26.26 5.54
CA GLY A 158 -9.28 -25.17 5.90
C GLY A 158 -8.79 -23.81 5.44
N LEU A 159 -9.07 -22.77 6.22
CA LEU A 159 -8.69 -21.40 5.91
C LEU A 159 -7.30 -21.07 6.46
N VAL A 160 -6.37 -20.71 5.58
CA VAL A 160 -5.02 -20.26 5.94
C VAL A 160 -4.90 -18.77 5.67
N LYS A 161 -4.50 -18.03 6.69
CA LYS A 161 -4.18 -16.61 6.61
C LYS A 161 -2.73 -16.44 6.16
N VAL A 162 -2.51 -15.63 5.14
CA VAL A 162 -1.20 -15.17 4.69
C VAL A 162 -1.12 -13.66 4.90
N GLY A 163 -0.39 -13.26 5.94
CA GLY A 163 -0.07 -11.86 6.21
C GLY A 163 1.02 -11.39 5.27
N ILE A 164 0.87 -10.17 4.76
CA ILE A 164 1.84 -9.58 3.84
C ILE A 164 2.63 -8.50 4.57
N VAL A 165 3.93 -8.68 4.67
CA VAL A 165 4.85 -7.65 5.16
C VAL A 165 5.47 -6.97 3.97
N ALA A 166 5.14 -5.69 3.78
CA ALA A 166 5.57 -4.89 2.65
C ALA A 166 6.14 -3.54 3.10
N TYR A 167 7.16 -3.07 2.40
CA TYR A 167 7.73 -1.74 2.55
C TYR A 167 7.61 -0.97 1.24
N ALA A 168 6.96 0.20 1.30
CA ALA A 168 6.62 1.01 0.13
C ALA A 168 5.87 0.18 -0.94
N ALA A 169 6.50 -0.05 -2.09
CA ALA A 169 5.94 -0.80 -3.20
C ALA A 169 6.37 -2.29 -3.21
N GLY A 170 7.26 -2.74 -2.33
CA GLY A 170 7.82 -4.09 -2.35
C GLY A 170 7.29 -4.98 -1.24
N ILE A 171 7.07 -6.26 -1.54
CA ILE A 171 6.91 -7.29 -0.51
C ILE A 171 8.29 -7.59 0.05
N ASP A 172 8.40 -7.61 1.37
CA ASP A 172 9.56 -8.10 2.09
C ASP A 172 9.42 -9.61 2.29
N HIS A 173 8.35 -10.03 2.98
CA HIS A 173 8.05 -11.43 3.22
C HIS A 173 6.57 -11.67 3.48
N LEU A 174 6.21 -12.95 3.51
CA LEU A 174 4.88 -13.41 3.90
C LEU A 174 4.95 -14.08 5.28
N GLU A 175 3.93 -13.86 6.09
CA GLU A 175 3.74 -14.57 7.35
C GLU A 175 2.55 -15.52 7.22
N LEU A 176 2.77 -16.81 7.43
CA LEU A 176 1.69 -17.78 7.39
C LEU A 176 1.98 -18.97 8.30
N VAL A 177 0.94 -19.77 8.56
CA VAL A 177 1.10 -21.12 9.10
C VAL A 177 0.89 -22.06 7.91
N PRO A 178 1.97 -22.65 7.35
CA PRO A 178 1.83 -23.52 6.18
C PRO A 178 0.86 -24.68 6.47
N PRO A 179 0.00 -25.08 5.52
CA PRO A 179 -0.84 -26.26 5.65
C PRO A 179 -0.07 -27.47 6.19
N GLY A 180 -0.61 -28.11 7.22
CA GLY A 180 0.01 -29.27 7.88
C GLY A 180 1.17 -28.95 8.83
N GLN A 181 1.59 -27.68 8.91
CA GLN A 181 2.57 -27.21 9.90
C GLN A 181 1.84 -26.48 11.02
N GLY A 182 2.21 -26.74 12.28
CA GLY A 182 1.56 -26.13 13.46
C GLY A 182 2.17 -24.80 13.92
N THR A 183 3.20 -24.31 13.24
CA THR A 183 3.96 -23.13 13.64
C THR A 183 4.03 -22.10 12.51
N ARG A 184 4.02 -20.81 12.88
CA ARG A 184 4.23 -19.70 11.94
C ARG A 184 5.58 -19.85 11.24
N ALA A 185 5.59 -19.57 9.95
CA ALA A 185 6.77 -19.48 9.11
C ALA A 185 6.79 -18.14 8.37
N TYR A 186 8.00 -17.72 8.00
CA TYR A 186 8.27 -16.51 7.24
C TYR A 186 8.72 -16.93 5.84
N ALA A 187 7.93 -16.59 4.82
CA ALA A 187 8.18 -16.98 3.44
C ALA A 187 8.86 -15.84 2.68
N TYR A 188 10.00 -16.13 2.07
CA TYR A 188 10.78 -15.18 1.29
C TYR A 188 10.90 -15.65 -0.15
N LEU A 189 10.81 -14.74 -1.12
CA LEU A 189 10.91 -15.10 -2.54
C LEU A 189 12.27 -15.75 -2.83
N CYS A 190 12.27 -16.90 -3.49
CA CYS A 190 13.49 -17.65 -3.82
C CYS A 190 13.49 -18.21 -5.26
N GLY A 191 12.44 -17.95 -6.03
CA GLY A 191 12.36 -18.31 -7.44
C GLY A 191 10.96 -18.08 -7.99
N ASN A 192 10.84 -18.09 -9.32
CA ASN A 192 9.56 -18.14 -10.02
C ASN A 192 9.32 -19.55 -10.56
#